data_AF-T1CAT9-F1
#
_entry.id   AF-T1CAT9-F1
#
_cell.length_a   1.000
_cell.length_b   1.000
_cell.length_c   1.000
_cell.angle_alpha   90.00
_cell.angle_beta   90.00
_cell.angle_gamma   90.00
#
_symmetry.space_group_name_H-M   'P 1'
#
loop_
_entity.id
_entity.type
_entity.pdbx_description
1 polymer ?
#
loop_
_entity_poly.entity_id
_entity_poly.type
_entity_poly.pdbx_seq_one_letter_code
_entity_poly.pdbx_strand_id
1 'polypeptide(L)'
;AFGTQVTLVEMLPHILPIEDADVSTRLEAIFKKRGIDVRANSKTERVEVKSDGVAVTVSRDGKSETINVDLVLLAVGVTGNVENLFAPSATPMMDRGAIKVDKSF
;
A
#
# COMPACT_ATOMS: atom_id res chain seq x y z
N ALA A 1 11.88 -15.81 -10.87
CA ALA A 1 12.10 -14.52 -10.19
C ALA A 1 13.30 -13.84 -10.84
N PHE A 2 13.28 -12.52 -11.00
CA PHE A 2 14.36 -11.77 -11.67
C PHE A 2 15.58 -11.48 -10.76
N GLY A 3 15.63 -12.06 -9.55
CA GLY A 3 16.77 -11.95 -8.64
C GLY A 3 16.65 -10.89 -7.55
N THR A 4 15.66 -9.99 -7.63
CA THR A 4 15.43 -8.94 -6.62
C THR A 4 14.93 -9.51 -5.30
N GLN A 5 15.52 -9.07 -4.19
CA GLN A 5 14.98 -9.30 -2.85
C GLN A 5 13.79 -8.38 -2.61
N VAL A 6 12.64 -8.94 -2.26
CA VAL A 6 11.38 -8.19 -2.11
C VAL A 6 10.89 -8.32 -0.68
N THR A 7 10.64 -7.17 -0.05
CA THR A 7 9.87 -7.06 1.19
C THR A 7 8.54 -6.40 0.87
N LEU A 8 7.44 -7.05 1.26
CA LEU A 8 6.08 -6.54 1.12
C LEU A 8 5.53 -6.18 2.49
N VAL A 9 5.22 -4.91 2.70
CA VAL A 9 4.69 -4.38 3.96
C VAL A 9 3.20 -4.09 3.79
N GLU A 10 2.38 -4.64 4.68
CA GLU A 10 0.94 -4.42 4.71
C GLU A 10 0.51 -4.06 6.12
N MET A 11 -0.23 -2.95 6.25
CA MET A 11 -0.66 -2.41 7.54
C MET A 11 -1.78 -3.27 8.15
N LEU A 12 -2.65 -3.84 7.31
CA LEU A 12 -3.76 -4.67 7.76
C LEU A 12 -3.33 -6.11 8.09
N PRO A 13 -4.21 -6.90 8.72
CA PRO A 13 -3.84 -8.24 9.20
C PRO A 13 -3.41 -9.23 8.14
N HIS A 14 -3.82 -9.00 6.88
CA HIS A 14 -3.55 -9.87 5.74
C HIS A 14 -3.22 -9.04 4.50
N ILE A 15 -2.40 -9.61 3.63
CA ILE A 15 -2.31 -9.15 2.24
C ILE A 15 -3.65 -9.37 1.54
N LEU A 16 -4.00 -8.56 0.55
CA LEU A 16 -5.34 -8.56 -0.07
C LEU A 16 -6.47 -8.48 0.98
N PRO A 17 -6.50 -7.42 1.81
CA PRO A 17 -7.38 -7.34 2.97
C PRO A 17 -8.88 -7.22 2.66
N ILE A 18 -9.24 -6.98 1.40
CA ILE A 18 -10.63 -6.91 0.93
C ILE A 18 -11.15 -8.31 0.57
N GLU A 19 -10.25 -9.23 0.23
CA GLU A 19 -10.59 -10.58 -0.19
C GLU A 19 -10.87 -11.50 1.01
N ASP A 20 -11.37 -12.70 0.70
CA ASP A 20 -11.57 -13.75 1.70
C ASP A 20 -10.25 -14.16 2.39
N ALA A 21 -10.31 -14.34 3.71
CA ALA A 21 -9.13 -14.61 4.54
C ALA A 21 -8.39 -15.89 4.16
N ASP A 22 -9.08 -16.92 3.65
CA ASP A 22 -8.46 -18.17 3.21
C ASP A 22 -7.63 -17.94 1.94
N VAL A 23 -8.12 -17.08 1.04
CA VAL A 23 -7.39 -16.68 -0.18
C VAL A 23 -6.12 -15.93 0.18
N SER A 24 -6.23 -14.95 1.07
CA SER A 24 -5.11 -14.13 1.52
C SER A 24 -4.03 -14.97 2.22
N THR A 25 -4.44 -15.86 3.11
CA THR A 25 -3.52 -16.78 3.82
C THR A 25 -2.78 -17.69 2.85
N ARG A 26 -3.49 -18.24 1.87
CA ARG A 26 -2.89 -19.14 0.87
C ARG A 26 -1.92 -18.40 -0.05
N LEU A 27 -2.25 -17.19 -0.46
CA LEU A 27 -1.35 -16.38 -1.29
C LEU A 27 -0.10 -15.95 -0.52
N GLU A 28 -0.24 -15.57 0.73
CA GLU A 28 0.88 -15.22 1.61
C GLU A 28 1.87 -16.38 1.73
N ALA A 29 1.38 -17.60 1.94
CA ALA A 29 2.22 -18.80 1.97
C ALA A 29 2.96 -19.04 0.64
N ILE A 30 2.30 -18.79 -0.49
CA ILE A 30 2.92 -18.89 -1.83
C ILE A 30 4.02 -17.83 -2.00
N PHE A 31 3.78 -16.59 -1.57
CA PHE A 31 4.75 -15.50 -1.66
C PHE A 31 5.99 -15.76 -0.79
N LYS A 32 5.79 -16.18 0.46
CA LYS A 32 6.89 -16.58 1.36
C LYS A 32 7.70 -17.74 0.78
N LYS A 33 7.04 -18.77 0.21
CA LYS A 33 7.73 -19.89 -0.46
C LYS A 33 8.57 -19.44 -1.66
N ARG A 34 8.20 -18.34 -2.31
CA ARG A 34 8.94 -17.73 -3.43
C ARG A 34 10.07 -16.79 -2.97
N GLY A 35 10.29 -16.64 -1.67
CA GLY A 35 11.35 -15.81 -1.10
C GLY A 35 10.97 -14.35 -0.89
N ILE A 36 9.68 -14.00 -0.94
CA ILE A 36 9.20 -12.66 -0.58
C ILE A 36 9.06 -12.57 0.95
N ASP A 37 9.67 -11.55 1.54
CA ASP A 37 9.50 -11.21 2.95
C ASP A 37 8.16 -10.46 3.14
N VAL A 38 7.10 -11.19 3.51
CA VAL A 38 5.76 -10.63 3.72
C VAL A 38 5.58 -10.24 5.18
N ARG A 39 5.34 -8.95 5.42
CA ARG A 39 5.13 -8.33 6.73
C ARG A 39 3.73 -7.71 6.81
N ALA A 40 2.71 -8.53 7.08
CA ALA A 40 1.37 -8.05 7.44
C ALA A 40 1.35 -7.50 8.90
N ASN A 41 0.28 -6.80 9.28
CA ASN A 41 0.19 -6.06 10.55
C ASN A 41 1.37 -5.10 10.79
N SER A 42 1.95 -4.57 9.71
CA SER A 42 3.17 -3.76 9.76
C SER A 42 2.92 -2.43 9.06
N LYS A 43 3.10 -1.33 9.78
CA LYS A 43 2.81 0.02 9.31
C LYS A 43 4.07 0.72 8.85
N THR A 44 4.10 1.21 7.61
CA THR A 44 5.14 2.15 7.19
C THR A 44 4.92 3.50 7.87
N GLU A 45 5.90 3.96 8.65
CA GLU A 45 5.85 5.21 9.40
C GLU A 45 6.55 6.36 8.69
N ARG A 46 7.66 6.05 8.02
CA ARG A 46 8.51 7.04 7.35
C ARG A 46 9.22 6.43 6.16
N VAL A 47 9.36 7.21 5.10
CA VAL A 47 10.14 6.87 3.90
C VAL A 47 11.10 8.03 3.63
N GLU A 48 12.40 7.76 3.67
CA GLU A 48 13.46 8.75 3.50
C GLU A 48 14.34 8.37 2.32
N VAL A 49 14.31 9.18 1.26
CA VAL A 49 15.20 9.02 0.11
C VAL A 49 16.60 9.50 0.48
N LYS A 50 17.59 8.64 0.30
CA LYS A 50 19.01 8.89 0.54
C LYS A 50 19.76 8.96 -0.79
N SER A 51 21.04 9.29 -0.74
CA SER A 51 21.90 9.32 -1.93
C SER A 51 22.09 7.95 -2.60
N ASP A 52 21.97 6.86 -1.84
CA ASP A 52 22.31 5.49 -2.23
C ASP A 52 21.14 4.51 -2.04
N GLY A 53 19.89 5.02 -1.92
CA GLY A 53 18.71 4.19 -1.76
C GLY A 53 17.62 4.88 -0.94
N VAL A 54 16.84 4.09 -0.22
CA VAL A 54 15.71 4.55 0.58
C VAL A 54 15.74 3.85 1.95
N ALA A 55 15.56 4.63 3.02
CA ALA A 55 15.33 4.10 4.35
C ALA A 55 13.83 4.13 4.66
N VAL A 56 13.27 2.97 4.99
CA VAL A 56 11.85 2.81 5.31
C VAL A 56 11.72 2.39 6.77
N THR A 57 11.12 3.24 7.60
CA THR A 57 10.76 2.88 8.97
C THR A 57 9.42 2.17 8.98
N VAL A 58 9.38 0.97 9.52
CA VAL A 58 8.20 0.13 9.65
C VAL A 58 7.97 -0.19 11.12
N SER A 59 6.75 -0.04 11.61
CA SER A 59 6.37 -0.45 12.96
C SER A 59 5.42 -1.64 12.97
N ARG A 60 5.62 -2.51 13.95
CA ARG A 60 4.78 -3.68 14.20
C ARG A 60 4.72 -3.92 15.70
N ASP A 61 3.53 -4.13 16.24
CA ASP A 61 3.31 -4.41 17.67
C ASP A 61 4.00 -3.38 18.60
N GLY A 62 3.99 -2.10 18.18
CA GLY A 62 4.60 -0.99 18.94
C GLY A 62 6.14 -0.91 18.86
N LYS A 63 6.80 -1.75 18.05
CA LYS A 63 8.24 -1.71 17.80
C LYS A 63 8.51 -1.23 16.38
N SER A 64 9.40 -0.27 16.23
CA SER A 64 9.83 0.23 14.92
C SER A 64 11.20 -0.32 14.53
N GLU A 65 11.39 -0.61 13.25
CA GLU A 65 12.64 -0.99 12.62
C GLU A 65 12.83 -0.20 11.33
N THR A 66 14.09 -0.02 10.90
CA THR A 66 14.40 0.64 9.63
C THR A 66 14.97 -0.37 8.65
N ILE A 67 14.35 -0.45 7.47
CA ILE A 67 14.76 -1.29 6.36
C ILE A 67 15.41 -0.37 5.32
N ASN A 68 16.66 -0.62 4.96
CA ASN A 68 17.32 0.08 3.85
C ASN A 68 17.15 -0.75 2.57
N VAL A 69 16.70 -0.11 1.50
CA VAL A 69 16.42 -0.74 0.19
C VAL A 69 16.89 0.17 -0.94
N ASP A 70 17.17 -0.39 -2.11
CA ASP A 70 17.54 0.42 -3.28
C ASP A 70 16.35 1.23 -3.82
N LEU A 71 15.15 0.65 -3.75
CA LEU A 71 13.92 1.20 -4.35
C LEU A 71 12.69 0.91 -3.47
N VAL A 72 11.71 1.81 -3.52
CA VAL A 72 10.41 1.65 -2.88
C VAL A 72 9.29 1.82 -3.92
N LEU A 73 8.34 0.89 -3.93
CA LEU A 73 7.09 1.01 -4.65
C LEU A 73 5.97 1.35 -3.65
N LEU A 74 5.38 2.53 -3.78
CA LEU A 74 4.20 2.93 -3.00
C LEU A 74 2.93 2.48 -3.72
N ALA A 75 2.31 1.40 -3.23
CA ALA A 75 1.09 0.81 -3.78
C ALA A 75 -0.01 0.65 -2.72
N VAL A 76 -0.21 1.67 -1.90
CA VAL A 76 -1.13 1.65 -0.74
C VAL A 76 -2.58 2.04 -1.07
N GLY A 77 -2.85 2.44 -2.32
CA GLY A 77 -4.16 2.88 -2.78
C GLY A 77 -4.07 3.96 -3.86
N VAL A 78 -5.23 4.37 -4.37
CA VAL A 78 -5.40 5.43 -5.36
C VAL A 78 -6.56 6.34 -4.96
N THR A 79 -6.57 7.58 -5.47
CA THR A 79 -7.66 8.54 -5.30
C THR A 79 -8.18 9.00 -6.65
N GLY A 80 -9.39 9.54 -6.70
CA GLY A 80 -9.95 10.11 -7.93
C GLY A 80 -9.16 11.34 -8.41
N ASN A 81 -8.88 11.41 -9.70
CA ASN A 81 -8.28 12.59 -10.33
C ASN A 81 -9.37 13.64 -10.57
N VAL A 82 -9.65 14.48 -9.57
CA VAL A 82 -10.80 15.40 -9.58
C VAL A 82 -10.39 16.88 -9.53
N GLU A 83 -9.10 17.15 -9.48
CA GLU A 83 -8.55 18.51 -9.44
C GLU A 83 -8.70 19.19 -10.80
N ASN A 84 -9.01 20.50 -10.78
CA ASN A 84 -9.09 21.36 -11.97
C ASN A 84 -10.10 20.91 -13.05
N LEU A 85 -11.09 20.08 -12.70
CA LEU A 85 -12.12 19.63 -13.63
C LEU A 85 -13.37 20.52 -13.69
N PHE A 86 -13.62 21.30 -12.63
CA PHE A 86 -14.89 22.00 -12.44
C PHE A 86 -14.72 23.52 -12.49
N ALA A 87 -15.74 24.18 -13.05
CA ALA A 87 -15.86 25.64 -12.91
C ALA A 87 -16.02 26.01 -11.42
N PRO A 88 -15.63 27.23 -10.99
CA PRO A 88 -15.75 27.66 -9.59
C PRO A 88 -17.17 27.55 -9.00
N SER A 89 -18.20 27.58 -9.84
CA SER A 89 -19.61 27.44 -9.45
C SER A 89 -20.10 25.99 -9.33
N ALA A 90 -19.33 25.01 -9.81
CA ALA A 90 -19.71 23.60 -9.81
C ALA A 90 -19.03 22.87 -8.65
N THR A 91 -19.82 22.49 -7.65
CA THR A 91 -19.35 21.78 -6.44
C THR A 91 -19.99 20.39 -6.37
N PRO A 92 -19.45 19.38 -7.07
CA PRO A 92 -19.99 18.03 -7.02
C PRO A 92 -19.89 17.45 -5.60
N MET A 93 -20.82 16.56 -5.25
CA MET A 93 -20.70 15.79 -4.02
C MET A 93 -19.53 14.81 -4.15
N MET A 94 -18.74 14.71 -3.08
CA MET A 94 -17.56 13.86 -3.04
C MET A 94 -17.79 12.70 -2.05
N ASP A 95 -17.21 11.55 -2.34
CA ASP A 95 -17.12 10.40 -1.43
C ASP A 95 -15.71 9.80 -1.51
N ARG A 96 -14.97 9.84 -0.38
CA ARG A 96 -13.60 9.29 -0.25
C ARG A 96 -12.64 9.63 -1.39
N GLY A 97 -12.66 10.89 -1.86
CA GLY A 97 -11.76 11.37 -2.93
C GLY A 97 -12.25 11.09 -4.35
N ALA A 98 -13.46 10.53 -4.52
CA ALA A 98 -14.13 10.36 -5.80
C ALA A 98 -15.41 11.21 -5.87
N ILE A 99 -15.88 11.46 -7.10
CA ILE A 99 -17.18 12.11 -7.32
C ILE A 99 -18.28 11.11 -6.99
N LYS A 100 -19.23 11.52 -6.15
CA LYS A 100 -20.38 10.70 -5.79
C LYS A 100 -21.37 10.65 -6.95
N VAL A 101 -21.78 9.45 -7.32
CA VAL A 101 -22.76 9.17 -8.36
C VAL A 101 -23.95 8.37 -7.81
N ASP A 102 -25.05 8.33 -8.57
CA ASP A 102 -26.21 7.49 -8.28
C ASP A 102 -26.09 6.12 -8.96
N LYS A 103 -27.15 5.31 -8.99
CA LYS A 103 -27.10 3.95 -9.56
C LYS A 103 -26.95 3.88 -11.07
N SER A 104 -27.08 5.00 -11.77
CA SER A 104 -26.97 5.07 -13.23
C SER A 104 -25.51 5.22 -13.68
N PHE A 105 -24.59 5.45 -12.75
CA PHE A 105 -23.15 5.63 -12.95
C PHE A 105 -22.35 4.98 -11.81
#